data_AF-M6YXS6-F1
#
_entry.id   AF-M6YXS6-F1
#
_cell.length_a   1.000
_cell.length_b   1.000
_cell.length_c   1.000
_cell.angle_alpha   90.00
_cell.angle_beta   90.00
_cell.angle_gamma   90.00
#
_symmetry.space_group_name_H-M   'P 1'
#
loop_
_entity.id
_entity.type
_entity.pdbx_description
1 polymer ?
#
loop_
_entity_poly.entity_id
_entity_poly.type
_entity_poly.pdbx_seq_one_letter_code
_entity_poly.pdbx_strand_id
1 'polypeptide(L)'
;MDSLKEALDISLIPFYEYLFKKGKIIMHPELHINFLAVFVAVVANFIIGSLWYGPIFGKVWREEMNIPLDFKPEQKEVWKAMGIMVIGSFFTAYVLFYTTNVWRASSWNAGEDQAAWVYGFYSGIYTWIGFYLPVFLNVVAFEGRSWRFFFISAGYNLIALQAVAMILSYWR
;
A
#
# COMPACT_ATOMS: atom_id res chain seq x y z
N MET A 1 29.05 23.20 -12.92
CA MET A 1 28.07 24.15 -13.50
C MET A 1 28.03 24.07 -15.03
N ASP A 2 28.99 23.38 -15.66
CA ASP A 2 29.08 23.28 -17.13
C ASP A 2 28.34 22.09 -17.74
N SER A 3 28.02 21.03 -16.98
CA SER A 3 27.26 19.87 -17.48
C SER A 3 25.73 20.07 -17.56
N LEU A 4 25.18 21.13 -16.95
CA LEU A 4 23.75 21.46 -17.02
C LEU A 4 23.40 22.37 -18.21
N LYS A 5 24.40 23.06 -18.77
CA LYS A 5 24.20 24.00 -19.89
C LYS A 5 24.17 23.30 -21.25
N GLU A 6 24.81 22.13 -21.39
CA GLU A 6 24.80 21.33 -22.62
C GLU A 6 23.51 20.53 -22.82
N ALA A 7 22.74 20.27 -21.76
CA ALA A 7 21.50 19.49 -21.83
C ALA A 7 20.25 20.33 -22.15
N LEU A 8 20.36 21.66 -22.15
CA LEU A 8 19.26 22.57 -22.46
C LEU A 8 19.42 23.08 -23.89
N ASP A 9 18.70 22.46 -24.82
CA ASP A 9 18.53 23.00 -26.16
C ASP A 9 18.06 24.46 -26.04
N ILE A 10 18.87 25.37 -26.59
CA ILE A 10 18.65 26.82 -26.56
C ILE A 10 17.27 27.18 -27.16
N SER A 11 16.71 26.33 -28.02
CA SER A 11 15.36 26.47 -28.58
C SER A 11 14.24 26.32 -27.53
N LEU A 12 14.50 25.61 -26.43
CA LEU A 12 13.53 25.38 -25.35
C LEU A 12 13.60 26.46 -24.27
N ILE A 13 14.63 27.31 -24.24
CA ILE A 13 14.76 28.40 -23.26
C ILE A 13 13.51 29.31 -23.24
N PRO A 14 12.91 29.73 -24.37
CA PRO A 14 11.67 30.50 -24.36
C PRO A 14 10.47 29.72 -23.80
N PHE A 15 10.42 28.40 -24.00
CA PHE A 15 9.39 27.52 -23.43
C PHE A 15 9.55 27.39 -21.91
N TYR A 16 10.78 27.16 -21.43
CA TYR A 16 11.09 27.14 -20.01
C TYR A 16 10.84 28.51 -19.37
N GLU A 17 11.28 29.61 -19.96
CA GLU A 17 11.01 30.97 -19.48
C GLU A 17 9.50 31.28 -19.45
N TYR A 18 8.73 30.81 -20.44
CA TYR A 18 7.26 30.91 -20.42
C TYR A 18 6.66 30.14 -19.25
N LEU A 19 7.15 28.93 -18.96
CA LEU A 19 6.73 28.14 -17.79
C LEU A 19 7.15 28.82 -16.46
N PHE A 20 8.35 29.39 -16.39
CA PHE A 20 8.87 30.08 -15.20
C PHE A 20 8.17 31.42 -14.92
N LYS A 21 7.89 32.21 -15.97
CA LYS A 21 7.24 33.53 -15.85
C LYS A 21 5.79 33.44 -15.37
N LYS A 22 5.13 32.28 -15.53
CA LYS A 22 3.80 32.00 -14.97
C LYS A 22 3.81 31.47 -13.53
N GLY A 23 4.98 31.27 -12.92
CA GLY A 23 5.14 31.00 -11.48
C GLY A 23 4.46 29.73 -10.95
N LYS A 24 4.05 28.80 -11.82
CA LYS A 24 3.18 27.66 -11.45
C LYS A 24 3.77 26.30 -11.87
N ILE A 25 5.09 26.14 -11.77
CA ILE A 25 5.71 24.81 -11.92
C ILE A 25 5.70 24.15 -10.54
N ILE A 26 4.68 23.34 -10.29
CA ILE A 26 4.61 22.47 -9.12
C ILE A 26 5.60 21.31 -9.36
N MET A 27 6.73 21.32 -8.65
CA MET A 27 7.77 20.27 -8.75
C MET A 27 7.53 19.09 -7.80
N HIS A 28 6.50 19.14 -6.97
CA HIS A 28 6.14 18.10 -6.00
C HIS A 28 4.61 18.04 -5.84
N PRO A 29 3.99 16.87 -5.68
CA PRO A 29 2.54 16.77 -5.54
C PRO A 29 2.08 17.42 -4.23
N GLU A 30 0.95 18.12 -4.28
CA GLU A 30 0.26 18.67 -3.10
C GLU A 30 -0.63 17.59 -2.49
N LEU A 31 -0.18 16.98 -1.40
CA LEU A 31 -0.84 15.87 -0.73
C LEU A 31 -1.03 16.19 0.76
N HIS A 32 -2.29 16.28 1.18
CA HIS A 32 -2.67 16.48 2.58
C HIS A 32 -3.18 15.17 3.16
N ILE A 33 -2.43 14.60 4.09
CA ILE A 33 -2.80 13.31 4.67
C ILE A 33 -3.90 13.44 5.72
N ASN A 34 -5.01 12.75 5.50
CA ASN A 34 -6.05 12.58 6.50
C ASN A 34 -5.68 11.45 7.47
N PHE A 35 -5.15 11.80 8.64
CA PHE A 35 -4.78 10.82 9.66
C PHE A 35 -5.98 10.01 10.21
N LEU A 36 -7.21 10.54 10.13
CA LEU A 36 -8.40 9.76 10.49
C LEU A 36 -8.64 8.64 9.47
N ALA A 37 -8.43 8.92 8.18
CA ALA A 37 -8.52 7.90 7.13
C ALA A 37 -7.45 6.81 7.32
N VAL A 38 -6.22 7.20 7.68
CA VAL A 38 -5.14 6.25 8.02
C VAL A 38 -5.54 5.38 9.21
N PHE A 39 -6.06 5.98 10.28
CA PHE A 39 -6.52 5.24 11.45
C PHE A 39 -7.62 4.23 11.10
N VAL A 40 -8.64 4.65 10.35
CA VAL A 40 -9.73 3.76 9.92
C VAL A 40 -9.24 2.66 8.99
N ALA A 41 -8.26 2.95 8.12
CA ALA A 41 -7.64 1.93 7.27
C ALA A 41 -6.86 0.89 8.11
N VAL A 42 -6.15 1.31 9.15
CA VAL A 42 -5.47 0.40 10.09
C VAL A 42 -6.48 -0.49 10.84
N VAL A 43 -7.57 0.09 11.33
CA VAL A 43 -8.65 -0.67 11.99
C VAL A 43 -9.30 -1.66 11.03
N ALA A 44 -9.58 -1.26 9.79
CA ALA A 44 -10.12 -2.15 8.76
C ALA A 44 -9.17 -3.32 8.48
N ASN A 45 -7.87 -3.05 8.35
CA ASN A 45 -6.86 -4.09 8.16
C ASN A 45 -6.84 -5.08 9.34
N PHE A 46 -6.92 -4.57 10.57
CA PHE A 46 -6.99 -5.40 11.78
C PHE A 46 -8.21 -6.33 11.77
N ILE A 47 -9.40 -5.80 11.41
CA ILE A 47 -10.65 -6.57 11.34
C ILE A 47 -10.53 -7.66 10.26
N ILE A 48 -10.03 -7.30 9.07
CA ILE A 48 -9.83 -8.26 7.97
C ILE A 48 -8.87 -9.37 8.40
N GLY A 49 -7.73 -9.03 9.00
CA GLY A 49 -6.76 -10.01 9.50
C GLY A 49 -7.35 -10.94 10.56
N SER A 50 -8.10 -10.38 11.51
CA SER A 50 -8.76 -11.14 12.57
C SER A 50 -9.81 -12.12 12.03
N LEU A 51 -10.59 -11.71 11.02
CA LEU A 51 -11.56 -12.58 10.36
C LEU A 51 -10.86 -13.65 9.50
N TRP A 52 -9.84 -13.26 8.74
CA TRP A 52 -9.12 -14.14 7.82
C TRP A 52 -8.36 -15.24 8.55
N TYR A 53 -7.52 -14.88 9.52
CA TYR A 53 -6.70 -15.82 10.30
C TYR A 53 -7.40 -16.37 11.55
N GLY A 54 -8.62 -15.91 11.84
CA GLY A 54 -9.47 -16.48 12.86
C GLY A 54 -10.48 -17.47 12.26
N PRO A 55 -11.75 -17.08 12.10
CA PRO A 55 -12.83 -17.98 11.71
C PRO A 55 -12.75 -18.53 10.27
N ILE A 56 -12.17 -17.79 9.31
CA ILE A 56 -12.23 -18.18 7.89
C ILE A 56 -11.16 -19.22 7.56
N PHE A 57 -9.88 -18.88 7.71
CA PHE A 57 -8.74 -19.72 7.34
C PHE A 57 -7.81 -20.07 8.52
N GLY A 58 -8.14 -19.66 9.74
CA GLY A 58 -7.23 -19.81 10.88
C GLY A 58 -6.82 -21.24 11.21
N LYS A 59 -7.76 -22.20 11.12
CA LYS A 59 -7.43 -23.63 11.32
C LYS A 59 -6.45 -24.13 10.25
N VAL A 60 -6.75 -23.83 9.00
CA VAL A 60 -5.94 -24.24 7.85
C VAL A 60 -4.55 -23.61 7.91
N TRP A 61 -4.48 -22.31 8.18
CA TRP A 61 -3.21 -21.59 8.31
C TRP A 61 -2.35 -22.17 9.44
N ARG A 62 -2.94 -22.53 10.59
CA ARG A 62 -2.19 -23.19 11.69
C ARG A 62 -1.61 -24.53 11.28
N GLU A 63 -2.38 -25.35 10.55
CA GLU A 63 -1.90 -26.61 9.99
C GLU A 63 -0.70 -26.39 9.05
N GLU A 64 -0.77 -25.41 8.14
CA GLU A 64 0.33 -25.04 7.24
C GLU A 64 1.57 -24.50 7.96
N MET A 65 1.37 -23.92 9.15
CA MET A 65 2.44 -23.43 10.01
C MET A 65 2.96 -24.48 10.99
N ASN A 66 2.43 -25.72 10.96
CA ASN A 66 2.72 -26.79 11.91
C ASN A 66 2.52 -26.37 13.38
N ILE A 67 1.54 -25.50 13.63
CA ILE A 67 1.19 -25.03 14.98
C ILE A 67 0.13 -25.99 15.56
N PRO A 68 0.39 -26.65 16.70
CA PRO A 68 -0.59 -27.51 17.36
C PRO A 68 -1.90 -26.78 17.64
N LEU A 69 -3.05 -27.43 17.45
CA LEU A 69 -4.35 -26.77 17.59
C LEU A 69 -4.69 -26.41 19.05
N ASP A 70 -4.07 -27.11 19.99
CA ASP A 70 -4.12 -26.89 21.45
C ASP A 70 -3.10 -25.86 21.95
N PHE A 71 -2.16 -25.44 21.10
CA PHE A 71 -1.21 -24.38 21.43
C PHE A 71 -1.95 -23.08 21.73
N LYS A 72 -1.73 -22.56 22.94
CA LYS A 72 -2.24 -21.26 23.37
C LYS A 72 -1.04 -20.35 23.67
N PRO A 73 -0.79 -19.32 22.85
CA PRO A 73 0.29 -18.39 23.10
C PRO A 73 0.05 -17.63 24.40
N GLU A 74 1.12 -17.19 25.06
CA GLU A 74 0.99 -16.35 26.24
C GLU A 74 0.35 -15.01 25.87
N GLN A 75 -0.47 -14.46 26.78
CA GLN A 75 -1.16 -13.20 26.54
C GLN A 75 -0.20 -12.07 26.14
N LYS A 76 1.00 -12.04 26.73
CA LYS A 76 2.04 -11.07 26.42
C LYS A 76 2.56 -11.18 24.98
N GLU A 77 2.68 -12.39 24.44
CA GLU A 77 3.13 -12.63 23.07
C GLU A 77 2.07 -12.19 22.06
N VAL A 78 0.79 -12.45 22.36
CA VAL A 78 -0.33 -11.98 21.55
C VAL A 78 -0.34 -10.46 21.48
N TRP A 79 -0.25 -9.76 22.61
CA TRP A 79 -0.21 -8.29 22.63
C TRP A 79 0.99 -7.73 21.87
N LYS A 80 2.16 -8.37 21.99
CA LYS A 80 3.36 -7.98 21.24
C LYS A 80 3.14 -8.12 19.73
N ALA A 81 2.60 -9.25 19.28
CA ALA A 81 2.31 -9.50 17.87
C ALA A 81 1.28 -8.49 17.32
N MET A 82 0.22 -8.20 18.08
CA MET A 82 -0.78 -7.19 17.71
C MET A 82 -0.16 -5.80 17.59
N GLY A 83 0.71 -5.40 18.52
CA GLY A 83 1.41 -4.11 18.46
C GLY A 83 2.28 -3.98 17.21
N ILE A 84 3.05 -5.02 16.87
CA ILE A 84 3.88 -5.06 15.65
C ILE A 84 2.97 -4.95 14.40
N MET A 85 1.85 -5.67 14.38
CA MET A 85 0.92 -5.65 13.26
C MET A 85 0.29 -4.27 13.06
N VAL A 86 -0.10 -3.58 14.14
CA VAL A 86 -0.66 -2.22 14.07
C VAL A 86 0.37 -1.24 13.50
N ILE A 87 1.64 -1.33 13.94
CA ILE A 87 2.73 -0.49 13.42
C ILE A 87 2.95 -0.77 11.93
N GLY A 88 3.03 -2.03 11.52
CA GLY A 88 3.18 -2.41 10.11
C GLY A 88 1.99 -1.96 9.25
N SER A 89 0.78 -2.06 9.80
CA SER A 89 -0.45 -1.58 9.13
C SER A 89 -0.44 -0.07 8.96
N PHE A 90 0.04 0.67 9.97
CA PHE A 90 0.18 2.12 9.88
C PHE A 90 1.16 2.52 8.77
N PHE A 91 2.34 1.90 8.71
CA PHE A 91 3.30 2.20 7.64
C PHE A 91 2.76 1.81 6.26
N THR A 92 2.05 0.69 6.16
CA THR A 92 1.38 0.29 4.93
C THR A 92 0.37 1.35 4.50
N ALA A 93 -0.54 1.74 5.39
CA ALA A 93 -1.55 2.77 5.09
C ALA A 93 -0.92 4.13 4.77
N TYR A 94 0.11 4.53 5.50
CA TYR A 94 0.85 5.78 5.27
C TYR A 94 1.47 5.81 3.87
N VAL A 95 2.24 4.77 3.51
CA VAL A 95 2.86 4.70 2.17
C VAL A 95 1.80 4.59 1.08
N LEU A 96 0.77 3.77 1.29
CA LEU A 96 -0.29 3.56 0.32
C LEU A 96 -1.10 4.84 0.07
N PHE A 97 -1.26 5.71 1.06
CA PHE A 97 -1.88 7.02 0.88
C PHE A 97 -1.12 7.85 -0.18
N TYR A 98 0.19 7.98 -0.04
CA TYR A 98 0.99 8.77 -0.98
C TYR A 98 1.05 8.11 -2.36
N THR A 99 1.27 6.79 -2.43
CA THR A 99 1.36 6.08 -3.71
C THR A 99 0.02 5.99 -4.43
N THR A 100 -1.11 6.05 -3.72
CA THR A 100 -2.45 6.14 -4.34
C THR A 100 -2.71 7.55 -4.85
N ASN A 101 -2.46 8.57 -4.03
CA ASN A 101 -2.92 9.93 -4.31
C ASN A 101 -1.96 10.74 -5.19
N VAL A 102 -0.71 10.32 -5.37
CA VAL A 102 0.24 10.98 -6.29
C VAL A 102 -0.22 10.92 -7.75
N TRP A 103 -1.02 9.93 -8.14
CA TRP A 103 -1.48 9.77 -9.53
C TRP A 103 -2.72 10.60 -9.88
N ARG A 104 -3.27 11.34 -8.92
CA ARG A 104 -4.43 12.22 -9.12
C ARG A 104 -4.01 13.51 -9.82
N ALA A 105 -4.77 13.93 -10.83
CA ALA A 105 -4.49 15.17 -11.57
C ALA A 105 -4.58 16.40 -10.63
N SER A 106 -5.50 16.35 -9.67
CA SER A 106 -5.69 17.39 -8.66
C SER A 106 -4.47 17.56 -7.75
N SER A 107 -3.72 16.50 -7.47
CA SER A 107 -2.47 16.56 -6.68
C SER A 107 -1.38 17.38 -7.37
N TRP A 108 -1.50 17.60 -8.69
CA TRP A 108 -0.56 18.37 -9.49
C TRP A 108 -1.17 19.67 -10.03
N ASN A 109 -2.38 20.04 -9.57
CA ASN A 109 -3.16 21.16 -10.11
C ASN A 109 -3.33 21.10 -11.64
N ALA A 110 -3.42 19.87 -12.17
CA ALA A 110 -3.40 19.57 -13.60
C ALA A 110 -4.77 19.23 -14.20
N GLY A 111 -5.83 19.13 -13.38
CA GLY A 111 -7.18 18.87 -13.83
C GLY A 111 -8.05 18.15 -12.80
N GLU A 112 -9.19 17.66 -13.27
CA GLU A 112 -10.12 16.87 -12.48
C GLU A 112 -9.65 15.42 -12.31
N ASP A 113 -9.99 14.82 -11.17
CA ASP A 113 -9.64 13.45 -10.87
C ASP A 113 -10.61 12.46 -11.50
N GLN A 114 -10.11 11.25 -11.77
CA GLN A 114 -10.97 10.10 -12.02
C GLN A 114 -11.75 9.70 -10.74
N ALA A 115 -12.68 8.76 -10.88
CA ALA A 115 -13.40 8.23 -9.73
C ALA A 115 -12.44 7.63 -8.70
N ALA A 116 -12.68 7.87 -7.40
CA ALA A 116 -11.77 7.48 -6.32
C ALA A 116 -11.44 5.98 -6.31
N TRP A 117 -12.41 5.11 -6.64
CA TRP A 117 -12.16 3.66 -6.70
C TRP A 117 -11.08 3.28 -7.72
N VAL A 118 -10.89 4.06 -8.80
CA VAL A 118 -9.88 3.79 -9.83
C VAL A 118 -8.50 3.82 -9.18
N TYR A 119 -8.17 4.89 -8.46
CA TYR A 119 -6.89 5.04 -7.77
C TYR A 119 -6.71 3.97 -6.69
N GLY A 120 -7.74 3.71 -5.88
CA GLY A 120 -7.69 2.71 -4.82
C GLY A 120 -7.49 1.29 -5.35
N PHE A 121 -8.25 0.90 -6.37
CA PHE A 121 -8.16 -0.42 -6.99
C PHE A 121 -6.78 -0.65 -7.61
N TYR A 122 -6.31 0.29 -8.43
CA TYR A 122 -5.03 0.16 -9.12
C TYR A 122 -3.84 0.23 -8.16
N SER A 123 -3.90 1.09 -7.15
CA SER A 123 -2.82 1.14 -6.14
C SER A 123 -2.70 -0.19 -5.41
N GLY A 124 -3.80 -0.72 -4.84
CA GLY A 124 -3.71 -1.96 -4.08
C GLY A 124 -3.39 -3.19 -4.96
N ILE A 125 -3.92 -3.30 -6.18
CA ILE A 125 -3.61 -4.45 -7.07
C ILE A 125 -2.16 -4.42 -7.55
N TYR A 126 -1.62 -3.26 -7.93
CA TYR A 126 -0.24 -3.17 -8.38
C TYR A 126 0.75 -3.28 -7.22
N THR A 127 0.42 -2.74 -6.05
CA THR A 127 1.21 -2.99 -4.84
C THR A 127 1.23 -4.48 -4.50
N TRP A 128 0.09 -5.17 -4.62
CA TRP A 128 0.03 -6.60 -4.38
C TRP A 128 0.88 -7.40 -5.39
N ILE A 129 0.71 -7.16 -6.70
CA ILE A 129 1.48 -7.84 -7.75
C ILE A 129 2.98 -7.56 -7.63
N GLY A 130 3.36 -6.31 -7.32
CA GLY A 130 4.76 -5.90 -7.31
C GLY A 130 5.53 -6.31 -6.06
N PHE A 131 4.88 -6.33 -4.89
CA PHE A 131 5.59 -6.45 -3.62
C PHE A 131 5.19 -7.68 -2.79
N TYR A 132 3.95 -8.15 -2.88
CA TYR A 132 3.49 -9.27 -2.05
C TYR A 132 3.51 -10.59 -2.82
N LEU A 133 3.00 -10.58 -4.04
CA LEU A 133 2.93 -11.77 -4.89
C LEU A 133 4.32 -12.40 -5.11
N PRO A 134 5.38 -11.65 -5.47
CA PRO A 134 6.70 -12.23 -5.72
C PRO A 134 7.33 -12.75 -4.43
N VAL A 135 7.11 -12.07 -3.30
CA VAL A 135 7.57 -12.51 -1.98
C VAL A 135 6.97 -13.88 -1.65
N PHE A 136 5.66 -14.06 -1.78
CA PHE A 136 5.06 -15.37 -1.49
C PHE A 136 5.40 -16.45 -2.53
N LEU A 137 5.62 -16.08 -3.79
CA LEU A 137 6.15 -17.02 -4.80
C LEU A 137 7.55 -17.52 -4.40
N ASN A 138 8.42 -16.63 -3.92
CA ASN A 138 9.74 -17.00 -3.43
C ASN A 138 9.66 -17.91 -2.19
N VAL A 139 8.71 -17.64 -1.29
CA VAL A 139 8.46 -18.49 -0.11
C VAL A 139 8.06 -19.93 -0.53
N VAL A 140 7.25 -20.09 -1.58
CA VAL A 140 6.95 -21.43 -2.13
C VAL A 140 8.19 -22.04 -2.79
N ALA A 141 8.87 -21.27 -3.64
CA ALA A 141 9.97 -21.78 -4.48
C ALA A 141 11.22 -22.16 -3.67
N PHE A 142 11.57 -21.37 -2.64
CA PHE A 142 12.83 -21.49 -1.93
C PHE A 142 12.68 -21.95 -0.48
N GLU A 143 11.56 -21.65 0.19
CA GLU A 143 11.32 -22.09 1.56
C GLU A 143 10.47 -23.37 1.64
N GLY A 144 10.02 -23.90 0.50
CA GLY A 144 9.26 -25.16 0.42
C GLY A 144 7.87 -25.08 1.04
N ARG A 145 7.30 -23.87 1.21
CA ARG A 145 5.92 -23.71 1.68
C ARG A 145 4.93 -24.21 0.64
N SER A 146 3.76 -24.67 1.10
CA SER A 146 2.73 -25.19 0.21
C SER A 146 2.05 -24.08 -0.59
N TRP A 147 1.47 -24.46 -1.73
CA TRP A 147 0.56 -23.58 -2.48
C TRP A 147 -0.69 -23.19 -1.68
N ARG A 148 -1.10 -23.99 -0.70
CA ARG A 148 -2.21 -23.65 0.19
C ARG A 148 -1.85 -22.48 1.09
N PHE A 149 -0.65 -22.49 1.68
CA PHE A 149 -0.10 -21.36 2.44
C PHE A 149 -0.02 -20.10 1.57
N PHE A 150 0.44 -20.25 0.32
CA PHE A 150 0.50 -19.16 -0.64
C PHE A 150 -0.87 -18.51 -0.86
N PHE A 151 -1.91 -19.27 -1.21
CA PHE A 151 -3.23 -18.69 -1.48
C PHE A 151 -3.85 -18.02 -0.24
N ILE A 152 -3.61 -18.57 0.95
CA ILE A 152 -4.07 -17.96 2.20
C ILE A 152 -3.37 -16.63 2.46
N SER A 153 -2.05 -16.60 2.32
CA SER A 153 -1.24 -15.43 2.69
C SER A 153 -1.26 -14.35 1.62
N ALA A 154 -1.07 -14.73 0.35
CA ALA A 154 -1.17 -13.79 -0.77
C ALA A 154 -2.61 -13.27 -0.93
N GLY A 155 -3.62 -14.14 -0.77
CA GLY A 155 -5.03 -13.75 -0.83
C GLY A 155 -5.42 -12.77 0.27
N TYR A 156 -4.98 -13.02 1.52
CA TYR A 156 -5.16 -12.07 2.62
C TYR A 156 -4.63 -10.68 2.26
N ASN A 157 -3.36 -10.62 1.84
CA ASN A 157 -2.71 -9.34 1.56
C ASN A 157 -3.38 -8.61 0.40
N LEU A 158 -3.90 -9.32 -0.61
CA LEU A 158 -4.69 -8.69 -1.68
C LEU A 158 -5.93 -8.00 -1.10
N ILE A 159 -6.75 -8.72 -0.34
CA ILE A 159 -8.00 -8.17 0.20
C ILE A 159 -7.73 -7.02 1.18
N ALA A 160 -6.73 -7.19 2.04
CA ALA A 160 -6.27 -6.17 2.97
C ALA A 160 -5.82 -4.88 2.25
N LEU A 161 -4.92 -5.01 1.26
CA LEU A 161 -4.42 -3.88 0.49
C LEU A 161 -5.54 -3.18 -0.29
N GLN A 162 -6.46 -3.94 -0.89
CA GLN A 162 -7.60 -3.35 -1.59
C GLN A 162 -8.48 -2.54 -0.64
N ALA A 163 -8.79 -3.08 0.55
CA ALA A 163 -9.61 -2.35 1.52
C ALA A 163 -8.92 -1.06 1.99
N VAL A 164 -7.64 -1.13 2.35
CA VAL A 164 -6.84 0.02 2.80
C VAL A 164 -6.74 1.07 1.69
N ALA A 165 -6.37 0.68 0.46
CA ALA A 165 -6.23 1.61 -0.66
C ALA A 165 -7.57 2.29 -1.02
N MET A 166 -8.68 1.55 -0.96
CA MET A 166 -10.01 2.11 -1.19
C MET A 166 -10.36 3.16 -0.14
N ILE A 167 -10.22 2.84 1.15
CA ILE A 167 -10.50 3.79 2.25
C ILE A 167 -9.70 5.08 2.05
N LEU A 168 -8.39 4.96 1.81
CA LEU A 168 -7.50 6.10 1.63
C LEU A 168 -7.80 6.92 0.36
N SER A 169 -8.31 6.27 -0.69
CA SER A 169 -8.67 6.95 -1.93
C SER A 169 -9.97 7.75 -1.81
N TYR A 170 -10.95 7.23 -1.07
CA TYR A 170 -12.23 7.91 -0.85
C TYR A 170 -12.16 9.03 0.19
N TRP A 171 -11.18 8.94 1.10
CA TRP A 171 -11.11 9.78 2.29
C TRP A 171 -9.78 10.54 2.37
N ARG A 172 -9.23 10.90 1.21
CA ARG A 172 -8.02 11.71 1.09
C ARG A 172 -8.16 13.04 1.83
#